data_AF-A0A1E3YBC4-F1
#
_entry.id   AF-A0A1E3YBC4-F1
#
_cell.length_a   1.000
_cell.length_b   1.000
_cell.length_c   1.000
_cell.angle_alpha   90.00
_cell.angle_beta   90.00
_cell.angle_gamma   90.00
#
_symmetry.space_group_name_H-M   'P 1'
#
loop_
_entity.id
_entity.type
_entity.pdbx_description
1 polymer ?
#
loop_
_entity_poly.entity_id
_entity_poly.type
_entity_poly.pdbx_seq_one_letter_code
_entity_poly.pdbx_strand_id
1 'polypeptide(L)'
;MAVCLQEKAWTEACNHYCFSTSGLDAIARNPEARLVIIEPGPPEKLVGSALWRAIPSVKANRVVTIPPTWVFGALPSALRFATILGKALQPA
;
A
#
# COMPACT_ATOMS: atom_id res chain seq x y z
N MET A 1 -1.47 -5.29 -2.90
CA MET A 1 -0.07 -5.65 -3.23
C MET A 1 0.85 -4.79 -2.37
N ALA A 2 1.53 -5.38 -1.40
CA ALA A 2 2.50 -4.68 -0.57
C ALA A 2 3.91 -4.94 -1.12
N VAL A 3 4.69 -3.88 -1.36
CA VAL A 3 6.10 -4.00 -1.77
C VAL A 3 6.94 -4.17 -0.51
N CYS A 4 7.64 -5.29 -0.37
CA CYS A 4 8.53 -5.54 0.75
C CYS A 4 9.88 -4.83 0.53
N LEU A 5 10.27 -3.89 1.40
CA LEU A 5 11.65 -3.38 1.48
C LEU A 5 12.13 -3.62 2.91
N GLN A 6 13.44 -3.73 3.12
CA GLN A 6 14.04 -3.75 4.45
C GLN A 6 13.67 -2.45 5.21
N GLU A 7 13.34 -2.56 6.49
CA GLU A 7 12.78 -1.51 7.39
C GLU A 7 11.26 -1.23 7.30
N LYS A 8 10.47 -2.16 6.76
CA LYS A 8 9.03 -1.92 6.53
C LYS A 8 8.10 -2.33 7.65
N ALA A 9 6.97 -1.62 7.68
CA ALA A 9 5.77 -1.96 8.41
C ALA A 9 5.15 -3.33 8.05
N TRP A 10 5.69 -4.02 7.05
CA TRP A 10 5.20 -5.29 6.53
C TRP A 10 6.27 -6.37 6.73
N THR A 11 5.96 -7.40 7.53
CA THR A 11 6.91 -8.42 7.98
C THR A 11 6.60 -9.83 7.46
N GLU A 12 5.57 -9.97 6.63
CA GLU A 12 5.20 -11.27 6.07
C GLU A 12 6.18 -11.73 4.99
N ALA A 13 6.30 -13.06 4.85
CA ALA A 13 7.12 -13.67 3.81
C ALA A 13 6.64 -13.22 2.42
N CYS A 14 7.59 -12.76 1.61
CA CYS A 14 7.31 -12.27 0.26
C CYS A 14 7.64 -13.35 -0.77
N ASN A 15 6.91 -13.37 -1.88
CA ASN A 15 7.21 -14.26 -2.99
C ASN A 15 8.43 -13.77 -3.79
N HIS A 16 8.82 -14.53 -4.83
CA HIS A 16 9.95 -14.20 -5.72
C HIS A 16 9.84 -12.84 -6.44
N TYR A 17 8.67 -12.21 -6.42
CA TYR A 17 8.43 -10.88 -7.00
C TYR A 17 8.37 -9.78 -5.94
N CYS A 18 8.80 -10.06 -4.70
CA CYS A 18 8.86 -9.11 -3.59
C CYS A 18 7.50 -8.52 -3.18
N PHE A 19 6.42 -9.29 -3.30
CA PHE A 19 5.11 -8.97 -2.73
C PHE A 19 4.51 -10.15 -1.96
N SER A 20 3.50 -9.87 -1.14
CA SER A 20 2.65 -10.87 -0.51
C SER A 20 1.16 -10.54 -0.71
N THR A 21 0.35 -11.59 -0.67
CA THR A 21 -1.11 -11.52 -0.67
C THR A 21 -1.57 -11.92 0.72
N SER A 22 -2.17 -10.96 1.42
CA SER A 22 -2.57 -11.13 2.82
C SER A 22 -3.95 -10.54 3.04
N GLY A 23 -4.63 -10.98 4.10
CA GLY A 23 -5.90 -10.39 4.50
C GLY A 23 -5.74 -8.94 4.97
N LEU A 24 -6.86 -8.21 5.05
CA LEU A 24 -6.88 -6.84 5.57
C LEU A 24 -6.47 -6.75 7.05
N ASP A 25 -6.54 -7.86 7.78
CA ASP A 25 -6.05 -8.00 9.17
C ASP A 25 -4.54 -7.76 9.28
N ALA A 26 -3.77 -8.09 8.23
CA ALA A 26 -2.33 -7.86 8.20
C ALA A 26 -1.99 -6.37 8.29
N ILE A 27 -2.81 -5.52 7.69
CA ILE A 27 -2.67 -4.06 7.77
C ILE A 27 -2.94 -3.59 9.21
N ALA A 28 -3.90 -4.22 9.89
CA ALA A 28 -4.25 -3.86 11.26
C ALA A 28 -3.17 -4.20 12.28
N ARG A 29 -2.29 -5.18 12.00
CA ARG A 29 -1.15 -5.53 12.87
C ARG A 29 -0.11 -4.41 12.99
N ASN A 30 -0.07 -3.49 12.04
CA ASN A 30 0.83 -2.35 12.10
C ASN A 30 0.07 -1.03 12.00
N PRO A 31 -0.50 -0.55 13.13
CA PRO A 31 -1.38 0.60 13.11
C PRO A 31 -0.67 1.85 12.60
N GLU A 32 0.63 2.01 12.81
CA GLU A 32 1.43 3.16 12.36
C GLU A 32 1.80 3.14 10.87
N ALA A 33 1.44 2.07 10.15
CA ALA A 33 1.66 1.96 8.70
C ALA A 33 0.75 2.91 7.89
N ARG A 34 1.31 3.56 6.86
CA ARG A 34 0.52 4.22 5.81
C ARG A 34 0.07 3.18 4.78
N LEU A 35 -1.19 3.28 4.34
CA LEU A 35 -1.74 2.43 3.30
C LEU A 35 -1.61 3.13 1.94
N VAL A 36 -0.88 2.53 1.01
CA VAL A 36 -0.75 3.03 -0.36
C VAL A 36 -1.53 2.11 -1.30
N ILE A 37 -2.44 2.71 -2.07
CA ILE A 37 -3.28 2.02 -3.05
C ILE A 37 -2.77 2.39 -4.44
N ILE A 38 -2.33 1.39 -5.21
CA ILE A 38 -2.04 1.55 -6.64
C ILE A 38 -3.35 1.30 -7.37
N GLU A 39 -3.80 2.26 -8.17
CA GLU A 39 -5.06 2.11 -8.89
C GLU A 39 -5.08 0.88 -9.82
N PRO A 40 -6.26 0.22 -9.97
CA PRO A 40 -7.56 0.61 -9.42
C PRO A 40 -7.71 0.30 -7.92
N GLY A 41 -8.44 1.16 -7.22
CA GLY A 41 -8.68 1.02 -5.79
C GLY A 41 -9.62 -0.14 -5.43
N PRO A 42 -9.80 -0.41 -4.12
CA PRO A 42 -10.77 -1.40 -3.65
C PRO A 42 -12.18 -1.07 -4.14
N PRO A 43 -13.06 -2.08 -4.33
CA PRO A 43 -14.43 -1.86 -4.78
C PRO A 43 -15.19 -0.96 -3.81
N GLU A 44 -16.11 -0.14 -4.30
CA GLU A 44 -16.89 0.80 -3.49
C GLU A 44 -17.62 0.14 -2.32
N LYS A 45 -18.12 -1.09 -2.52
CA LYS A 45 -18.74 -1.90 -1.46
C LYS A 45 -17.80 -2.15 -0.28
N LEU A 46 -16.50 -2.37 -0.55
CA LEU A 46 -15.49 -2.53 0.50
C LEU A 46 -15.24 -1.19 1.19
N VAL A 47 -15.06 -0.10 0.43
CA VAL A 47 -14.83 1.24 0.97
C VAL A 47 -15.98 1.69 1.90
N GLY A 48 -17.22 1.35 1.55
CA GLY A 48 -18.42 1.63 2.36
C GLY A 48 -18.65 0.69 3.54
N SER A 49 -17.84 -0.36 3.71
CA SER A 49 -18.06 -1.38 4.74
C SER A 49 -17.52 -0.98 6.12
N ALA A 50 -18.05 -1.62 7.17
CA ALA A 50 -17.49 -1.49 8.52
C ALA A 50 -16.06 -2.04 8.61
N LEU A 51 -15.73 -3.06 7.81
CA LEU A 51 -14.40 -3.66 7.75
C LEU A 51 -13.35 -2.63 7.32
N TRP A 52 -13.62 -1.87 6.26
CA TRP A 52 -12.70 -0.83 5.78
C TRP A 52 -12.51 0.28 6.82
N ARG A 53 -13.61 0.75 7.42
CA ARG A 53 -13.55 1.75 8.50
C ARG A 53 -12.87 1.23 9.77
N ALA A 54 -12.76 -0.08 9.97
CA ALA A 54 -12.09 -0.66 11.12
C ALA A 54 -10.55 -0.60 11.04
N ILE A 55 -9.99 -0.47 9.83
CA ILE A 55 -8.55 -0.48 9.58
C ILE A 55 -7.90 0.77 10.23
N PRO A 56 -6.85 0.61 11.07
CA PRO A 56 -6.21 1.73 11.78
C PRO A 56 -5.72 2.84 10.85
N SER A 57 -5.06 2.50 9.74
CA SER A 57 -4.57 3.48 8.75
C SER A 57 -5.70 4.26 8.09
N VAL A 58 -6.87 3.65 7.90
CA VAL A 58 -8.06 4.32 7.36
C VAL A 58 -8.62 5.29 8.38
N LYS A 59 -8.76 4.86 9.64
CA LYS A 59 -9.23 5.74 10.75
C LYS A 59 -8.32 6.94 10.97
N ALA A 60 -7.01 6.72 10.86
CA ALA A 60 -6.00 7.76 11.03
C ALA A 60 -5.79 8.64 9.78
N ASN A 61 -6.62 8.50 8.76
CA ASN A 61 -6.51 9.22 7.48
C ASN A 61 -5.12 9.10 6.82
N ARG A 62 -4.48 7.93 6.97
CA ARG A 62 -3.15 7.59 6.43
C ARG A 62 -3.25 6.72 5.19
N VAL A 63 -4.22 6.99 4.33
CA VAL A 63 -4.44 6.30 3.05
C VAL A 63 -4.08 7.24 1.91
N VAL A 64 -3.28 6.75 0.97
CA VAL A 64 -2.86 7.51 -0.22
C VAL A 64 -3.08 6.63 -1.44
N THR A 65 -3.63 7.21 -2.50
CA THR A 65 -3.81 6.54 -3.79
C THR A 65 -2.80 7.08 -4.79
N ILE A 66 -2.19 6.20 -5.58
CA ILE A 66 -1.25 6.56 -6.65
C ILE A 66 -1.72 5.98 -7.98
N PRO A 67 -1.41 6.65 -9.12
CA PRO A 67 -1.84 6.20 -10.43
C PRO A 67 -1.22 4.83 -10.80
N PRO A 68 -1.82 4.13 -11.78
CA PRO A 68 -1.34 2.81 -12.22
C PRO A 68 0.15 2.86 -12.56
N THR A 69 0.94 2.11 -11.80
CA THR A 69 2.40 2.09 -11.95
C THR A 69 2.87 0.65 -11.89
N TRP A 70 3.60 0.24 -12.93
CA TRP A 70 4.14 -1.11 -13.01
C TRP A 70 5.38 -1.24 -12.11
N VAL A 71 5.27 -2.01 -11.03
CA VAL A 71 6.34 -2.21 -10.03
C VAL A 71 7.31 -3.34 -10.37
N PHE A 72 7.12 -4.03 -11.51
CA PHE A 72 7.94 -5.18 -11.94
C PHE A 72 8.78 -4.93 -13.20
N GLY A 73 8.93 -3.68 -13.65
CA GLY A 73 9.56 -3.35 -14.95
C GLY A 73 11.03 -2.91 -14.88
N ALA A 74 11.83 -3.53 -14.02
CA ALA A 74 13.23 -3.19 -13.81
C ALA A 74 13.47 -1.72 -13.41
N LEU A 75 14.67 -1.18 -13.66
CA LEU A 75 15.12 0.11 -13.14
C LEU A 75 14.25 1.32 -13.55
N PRO A 76 13.81 1.48 -14.82
CA PRO A 76 12.96 2.60 -15.20
C PRO A 76 11.61 2.61 -14.46
N SER A 77 11.02 1.43 -14.25
CA SER A 77 9.81 1.28 -13.45
C SER A 77 10.03 1.62 -11.99
N ALA A 78 11.16 1.21 -11.40
CA ALA A 78 11.51 1.54 -10.02
C ALA A 78 11.66 3.06 -9.83
N LEU A 79 12.32 3.76 -10.77
CA LEU A 79 12.47 5.22 -10.73
C LEU A 79 11.13 5.94 -10.85
N ARG A 80 10.26 5.48 -11.77
CA ARG A 80 8.90 6.03 -11.92
C ARG A 80 8.09 5.83 -10.64
N PHE A 81 8.12 4.62 -10.08
CA PHE A 81 7.44 4.30 -8.82
C PHE A 81 7.96 5.16 -7.66
N ALA A 82 9.27 5.27 -7.48
CA ALA A 82 9.87 6.10 -6.44
C ALA A 82 9.48 7.57 -6.58
N THR A 83 9.44 8.09 -7.81
CA THR A 83 9.02 9.48 -8.08
C THR A 83 7.56 9.72 -7.71
N ILE A 84 6.66 8.82 -8.14
CA ILE A 84 5.23 8.92 -7.88
C ILE A 84 4.95 8.79 -6.38
N LEU A 85 5.56 7.78 -5.75
CA LEU A 85 5.41 7.53 -4.32
C LEU A 85 5.96 8.69 -3.49
N GLY A 86 7.13 9.22 -3.84
CA GLY A 86 7.73 10.36 -3.15
C GLY A 86 6.81 11.57 -3.14
N LYS A 87 6.23 11.92 -4.30
CA LYS A 87 5.24 13.01 -4.41
C LYS A 87 3.99 12.74 -3.56
N ALA A 88 3.51 11.50 -3.54
CA ALA A 88 2.29 11.12 -2.83
C ALA A 88 2.47 11.06 -1.30
N LEU A 89 3.70 10.88 -0.82
CA LEU A 89 4.02 10.77 0.61
C LEU A 89 4.47 12.08 1.25
N GLN A 90 4.78 13.12 0.47
CA GLN A 90 5.14 14.44 0.99
C GLN A 90 4.03 15.00 1.90
N PRO A 91 4.38 15.58 3.07
CA PRO A 91 3.43 16.38 3.84
C PRO A 91 2.95 17.56 2.99
N ALA A 92 1.69 17.96 3.15
CA ALA A 92 1.16 19.19 2.55
C ALA A 92 1.86 20.42 3.13
#